data_AF-A0AAX6RBT9-F1
#
_entry.id   AF-A0AAX6RBT9-F1
#
_cell.length_a   1.000
_cell.length_b   1.000
_cell.length_c   1.000
_cell.angle_alpha   90.00
_cell.angle_beta   90.00
_cell.angle_gamma   90.00
#
_symmetry.space_group_name_H-M   'P 1'
#
loop_
_entity.id
_entity.type
_entity.pdbx_description
1 polymer ?
#
loop_
_entity_poly.entity_id
_entity_poly.type
_entity_poly.pdbx_seq_one_letter_code
_entity_poly.pdbx_strand_id
1 'polypeptide(L)'
;MGGTVRESALSVALWLSWGAALGAVACAIALLTQQTELRSLRREVSQLQKSGGPSQKGEGYPWESLLQQSPDVLEAWENGERWRRRRAVLTQKRKSEPLGTVGVGEKRSVLHLVPINVTSKEDSDVTEVMWQPALRRGRGLQAQGFVVRVWDAGVYLLYSQVLFHDVTFTMGQVVSREGHGRQETLFRCIRSMPSDPDRAYNSCYSAGVFHLHQGDTLSVIIPRAKAKLSLAPHGTFLGFVKL
;
A
#
# COMPACT_ATOMS: atom_id res chain seq x y z
N MET A 1 -60.76 -14.87 46.38
CA MET A 1 -60.13 -14.42 45.12
C MET A 1 -58.81 -13.74 45.47
N GLY A 2 -57.66 -14.21 44.95
CA GLY A 2 -56.36 -13.55 45.20
C GLY A 2 -55.08 -14.40 45.13
N GLY A 3 -55.12 -15.67 44.70
CA GLY A 3 -53.94 -16.56 44.75
C GLY A 3 -53.11 -16.69 43.47
N THR A 4 -53.72 -16.59 42.29
CA THR A 4 -53.11 -17.08 41.04
C THR A 4 -52.29 -16.05 40.25
N VAL A 5 -52.43 -14.75 40.52
CA VAL A 5 -51.73 -13.69 39.77
C VAL A 5 -50.27 -13.52 40.25
N ARG A 6 -49.99 -13.84 41.52
CA ARG A 6 -48.69 -13.59 42.15
C ARG A 6 -47.62 -14.60 41.75
N GLU A 7 -48.00 -15.85 41.46
CA GLU A 7 -47.07 -16.92 41.06
C GLU A 7 -46.56 -16.73 39.62
N SER A 8 -47.43 -16.31 38.71
CA SER A 8 -47.08 -16.02 37.30
C SER A 8 -46.08 -14.86 37.18
N ALA A 9 -46.25 -13.82 37.99
CA ALA A 9 -45.34 -12.67 38.01
C ALA A 9 -43.96 -13.01 38.58
N LEU A 10 -43.89 -13.90 39.58
CA LEU A 10 -42.63 -14.41 40.14
C LEU A 10 -41.87 -15.26 39.12
N SER A 11 -42.59 -16.11 38.37
CA SER A 11 -41.99 -16.92 37.30
C SER A 11 -41.37 -16.05 36.21
N VAL A 12 -42.10 -15.05 35.69
CA VAL A 12 -41.58 -14.14 34.65
C VAL A 12 -40.40 -13.31 35.15
N ALA A 13 -40.44 -12.83 36.40
CA ALA A 13 -39.31 -12.10 37.00
C ALA A 13 -38.05 -12.98 37.15
N LEU A 14 -38.22 -14.27 37.48
CA LEU A 14 -37.13 -15.26 37.52
C LEU A 14 -36.50 -15.49 36.14
N TRP A 15 -37.32 -15.63 35.09
CA TRP A 15 -36.82 -15.79 33.71
C TRP A 15 -36.07 -14.56 33.20
N LEU A 16 -36.58 -13.35 33.45
CA LEU A 16 -35.93 -12.10 33.05
C LEU A 16 -34.62 -11.87 33.82
N SER A 17 -34.57 -12.23 35.11
CA SER A 17 -33.37 -12.15 35.93
C SER A 17 -32.25 -13.06 35.42
N TRP A 18 -32.57 -14.30 35.04
CA TRP A 18 -31.60 -15.22 34.46
C TRP A 18 -31.10 -14.78 33.08
N GLY A 19 -31.98 -14.19 32.25
CA GLY A 19 -31.58 -13.60 30.97
C GLY A 19 -30.58 -12.44 31.14
N ALA A 20 -30.82 -11.55 32.10
CA ALA A 20 -29.91 -10.45 32.41
C ALA A 20 -28.57 -10.95 32.98
N ALA A 21 -28.60 -11.95 33.86
CA ALA A 21 -27.38 -12.55 34.43
C ALA A 21 -26.51 -13.23 33.34
N LEU A 22 -27.13 -13.99 32.43
CA LEU A 22 -26.41 -14.61 31.32
C LEU A 22 -25.81 -13.58 30.35
N GLY A 23 -26.55 -12.49 30.06
CA GLY A 23 -26.04 -11.38 29.25
C GLY A 23 -24.85 -10.68 29.91
N ALA A 24 -24.90 -10.44 31.23
CA ALA A 24 -23.80 -9.86 31.98
C ALA A 24 -22.55 -10.77 31.99
N VAL A 25 -22.74 -12.08 32.15
CA VAL A 25 -21.65 -13.07 32.10
C VAL A 25 -21.02 -13.12 30.71
N ALA A 26 -21.82 -13.14 29.63
CA ALA A 26 -21.30 -13.11 28.27
C ALA A 26 -20.49 -11.83 27.98
N CYS A 27 -20.97 -10.68 28.47
CA CYS A 27 -20.27 -9.41 28.35
C CYS A 27 -18.96 -9.40 29.15
N ALA A 28 -18.96 -9.95 30.37
CA ALA A 28 -17.75 -10.09 31.17
C ALA A 28 -16.70 -11.00 30.50
N ILE A 29 -17.13 -12.12 29.90
CA ILE A 29 -16.23 -13.01 29.15
C ILE A 29 -15.63 -12.28 27.94
N ALA A 30 -16.44 -11.53 27.17
CA ALA A 30 -15.94 -10.76 26.02
C ALA A 30 -14.94 -9.66 26.44
N LEU A 31 -15.17 -9.00 27.57
CA LEU A 31 -14.23 -8.02 28.12
C LEU A 31 -12.93 -8.69 28.60
N LEU A 32 -13.01 -9.88 29.20
CA LEU A 32 -11.84 -10.63 29.62
C LEU A 32 -10.99 -11.11 28.44
N THR A 33 -11.62 -11.60 27.36
CA THR A 33 -10.89 -12.00 26.14
C THR A 33 -10.24 -10.80 25.45
N GLN A 34 -10.91 -9.64 25.42
CA GLN A 34 -10.30 -8.40 24.93
C GLN A 34 -9.13 -7.94 25.81
N GLN A 35 -9.23 -8.10 27.14
CA GLN A 35 -8.12 -7.76 28.04
C GLN A 35 -6.91 -8.68 27.87
N THR A 36 -7.10 -9.98 27.58
CA THR A 36 -5.98 -10.90 27.36
C THR A 36 -5.22 -10.58 26.09
N GLU A 37 -5.93 -10.26 25.00
CA GLU A 37 -5.33 -9.85 23.73
C GLU A 37 -4.50 -8.56 23.88
N LEU A 38 -5.06 -7.55 24.57
CA LEU A 38 -4.35 -6.30 24.83
C LEU A 38 -3.09 -6.51 25.69
N ARG A 39 -3.14 -7.44 26.66
CA ARG A 39 -1.96 -7.79 27.47
C ARG A 39 -0.91 -8.54 26.65
N SER A 40 -1.31 -9.42 25.73
CA SER A 40 -0.39 -10.12 24.82
C SER A 40 0.30 -9.14 23.89
N LEU A 41 -0.48 -8.29 23.20
CA LEU A 41 0.04 -7.26 22.29
C LEU A 41 0.96 -6.27 23.01
N ARG A 42 0.63 -5.84 24.24
CA ARG A 42 1.54 -5.00 25.04
C ARG A 42 2.85 -5.71 25.38
N ARG A 43 2.83 -7.01 25.65
CA ARG A 43 4.04 -7.80 25.88
C ARG A 43 4.87 -7.91 24.61
N GLU A 44 4.25 -8.18 23.46
CA GLU A 44 4.95 -8.22 22.17
C GLU A 44 5.57 -6.88 21.81
N VAL A 45 4.83 -5.76 21.96
CA VAL A 45 5.38 -4.41 21.76
C VAL A 45 6.53 -4.12 22.72
N SER A 46 6.42 -4.53 24.00
CA SER A 46 7.51 -4.35 24.97
C SER A 46 8.75 -5.21 24.64
N GLN A 47 8.57 -6.40 24.08
CA GLN A 47 9.67 -7.25 23.64
C GLN A 47 10.31 -6.67 22.38
N LEU A 48 9.53 -6.17 21.43
CA LEU A 48 10.03 -5.50 20.22
C LEU A 48 10.74 -4.18 20.54
N GLN A 49 10.27 -3.42 21.54
CA GLN A 49 10.98 -2.24 22.02
C GLN A 49 12.28 -2.58 22.77
N LYS A 50 12.33 -3.71 23.49
CA LYS A 50 13.55 -4.18 24.16
C LYS A 50 14.55 -4.80 23.18
N SER A 51 14.09 -5.52 22.16
CA SER A 51 14.95 -6.04 21.09
C SER A 51 15.38 -4.95 20.11
N GLY A 52 14.64 -3.85 20.05
CA GLY A 52 15.01 -2.61 19.35
C GLY A 52 15.79 -1.61 20.21
N GLY A 53 16.55 -2.05 21.21
CA GLY A 53 17.35 -1.21 22.11
C GLY A 53 18.33 -0.25 21.39
N PRO A 54 18.78 0.82 22.08
CA PRO A 54 19.17 2.10 21.50
C PRO A 54 20.41 2.01 20.62
N SER A 55 20.30 2.48 19.38
CA SER A 55 21.46 2.78 18.54
C SER A 55 22.21 3.95 19.17
N GLN A 56 23.23 3.64 19.97
CA GLN A 56 24.17 4.60 20.52
C GLN A 56 24.89 5.30 19.36
N LYS A 57 24.87 6.64 19.42
CA LYS A 57 25.84 7.53 18.79
C LYS A 57 27.26 7.00 19.02
N GLY A 58 27.97 6.74 17.93
CA GLY A 58 29.41 6.50 17.86
C GLY A 58 29.82 6.58 16.39
N GLU A 59 30.80 7.42 16.11
CA GLU A 59 31.22 7.90 14.79
C GLU A 59 31.75 6.80 13.87
N GLY A 60 31.68 7.06 12.56
CA GLY A 60 32.43 6.34 11.52
C GLY A 60 31.57 5.53 10.57
N TYR A 61 31.43 6.01 9.34
CA TYR A 61 30.83 5.28 8.23
C TYR A 61 31.67 4.04 7.88
N PRO A 62 31.10 2.82 7.83
CA PRO A 62 31.80 1.66 7.29
C PRO A 62 30.95 0.99 6.20
N TRP A 63 30.72 1.69 5.08
CA TRP A 63 30.09 1.08 3.90
C TRP A 63 31.12 0.56 2.87
N GLU A 64 32.41 0.74 3.12
CA GLU A 64 33.48 0.38 2.17
C GLU A 64 34.10 -1.00 2.42
N SER A 65 33.80 -1.66 3.56
CA SER A 65 34.46 -2.94 3.93
C SER A 65 33.68 -4.21 3.56
N LEU A 66 32.44 -4.08 3.07
CA LEU A 66 31.55 -5.23 2.79
C LEU A 66 31.64 -5.76 1.35
N LEU A 67 32.36 -5.05 0.47
CA LEU A 67 32.55 -5.44 -0.93
C LEU A 67 33.72 -6.41 -1.15
N GLN A 68 34.56 -6.65 -0.13
CA GLN A 68 35.81 -7.40 -0.31
C GLN A 68 35.79 -8.84 0.24
N GLN A 69 34.70 -9.29 0.90
CA GLN A 69 34.69 -10.62 1.53
C GLN A 69 33.30 -11.29 1.48
N SER A 70 32.88 -11.78 0.32
CA SER A 70 31.94 -12.90 0.26
C SER A 70 31.98 -13.58 -1.12
N PRO A 71 32.40 -14.85 -1.21
CA PRO A 71 32.36 -15.63 -2.45
C PRO A 71 30.95 -15.81 -3.03
N ASP A 72 29.90 -15.69 -2.20
CA ASP A 72 28.52 -16.04 -2.58
C ASP A 72 27.84 -15.00 -3.49
N VAL A 73 28.30 -13.73 -3.47
CA VAL A 73 27.74 -12.67 -4.31
C VAL A 73 28.25 -12.76 -5.74
N LEU A 74 29.50 -13.21 -5.93
CA LEU A 74 30.11 -13.37 -7.25
C LEU A 74 29.46 -14.55 -8.01
N GLU A 75 29.22 -15.67 -7.32
CA GLU A 75 28.55 -16.85 -7.93
C GLU A 75 27.09 -16.56 -8.32
N ALA A 76 26.37 -15.75 -7.55
CA ALA A 76 25.01 -15.33 -7.87
C ALA A 76 24.98 -14.42 -9.12
N TRP A 77 25.98 -13.57 -9.30
CA TRP A 77 26.08 -12.66 -10.45
C TRP A 77 26.48 -13.42 -11.73
N GLU A 78 27.45 -14.34 -11.64
CA GLU A 78 27.85 -15.20 -12.76
C GLU A 78 26.73 -16.14 -13.21
N ASN A 79 25.98 -16.73 -12.27
CA ASN A 79 24.79 -17.52 -12.61
C ASN A 79 23.73 -16.68 -13.30
N GLY A 80 23.51 -15.43 -12.86
CA GLY A 80 22.63 -14.46 -13.51
C GLY A 80 23.04 -14.16 -14.96
N GLU A 81 24.32 -13.97 -15.23
CA GLU A 81 24.85 -13.76 -16.58
C GLU A 81 24.75 -15.00 -17.47
N ARG A 82 25.02 -16.19 -16.91
CA ARG A 82 24.90 -17.47 -17.62
C ARG A 82 23.45 -17.73 -18.04
N TRP A 83 22.49 -17.36 -17.19
CA TRP A 83 21.06 -17.40 -17.51
C TRP A 83 20.64 -16.38 -18.57
N ARG A 84 21.28 -15.19 -18.64
CA ARG A 84 21.05 -14.23 -19.72
C ARG A 84 21.63 -14.71 -21.05
N ARG A 85 22.84 -15.28 -21.05
CA ARG A 85 23.48 -15.85 -22.27
C ARG A 85 22.69 -17.04 -22.82
N ARG A 86 22.20 -17.96 -21.97
CA ARG A 86 21.33 -19.07 -22.44
C ARG A 86 20.03 -18.57 -23.10
N ARG A 87 19.42 -17.50 -22.58
CA ARG A 87 18.22 -16.89 -23.18
C ARG A 87 18.52 -16.21 -24.53
N ALA A 88 19.66 -15.55 -24.66
CA ALA A 88 20.08 -14.91 -25.91
C ALA A 88 20.36 -15.92 -27.05
N VAL A 89 20.91 -17.09 -26.73
CA VAL A 89 21.19 -18.16 -27.70
C VAL A 89 19.90 -18.87 -28.15
N LEU A 90 18.90 -19.01 -27.27
CA LEU A 90 17.60 -19.59 -27.60
C LEU A 90 16.76 -18.67 -28.51
N THR A 91 16.91 -17.34 -28.41
CA THR A 91 16.17 -16.39 -29.27
C THR A 91 16.74 -16.26 -30.69
N GLN A 92 17.99 -16.64 -30.92
CA GLN A 92 18.63 -16.54 -32.23
C GLN A 92 18.33 -17.76 -33.14
N LYS A 93 17.92 -18.90 -32.58
CA LYS A 93 17.70 -20.16 -33.33
C LYS A 93 16.26 -20.37 -33.86
N ARG A 94 15.39 -19.36 -33.79
CA ARG A 94 13.99 -19.39 -34.32
C ARG A 94 13.78 -18.36 -35.44
N LYS A 95 14.59 -18.45 -36.50
CA LYS A 95 14.36 -17.71 -37.75
C LYS A 95 14.55 -18.64 -38.94
N SER A 96 13.54 -19.47 -39.20
CA SER A 96 13.16 -20.01 -40.53
C SER A 96 12.16 -21.15 -40.35
N GLU A 97 10.88 -20.90 -40.70
CA GLU A 97 9.90 -21.85 -41.30
C GLU A 97 8.49 -21.20 -41.21
N PRO A 98 7.75 -21.03 -42.33
CA PRO A 98 6.47 -20.33 -42.35
C PRO A 98 5.29 -21.32 -42.42
N LEU A 99 4.68 -21.68 -41.29
CA LEU A 99 3.26 -22.09 -41.23
C LEU A 99 2.76 -22.18 -39.77
N GLY A 100 1.64 -21.53 -39.46
CA GLY A 100 0.93 -21.70 -38.20
C GLY A 100 1.08 -20.54 -37.21
N THR A 101 0.04 -19.71 -37.15
CA THR A 101 -0.13 -18.58 -36.23
C THR A 101 -0.12 -19.04 -34.77
N VAL A 102 1.04 -18.98 -34.11
CA VAL A 102 1.14 -19.11 -32.64
C VAL A 102 1.53 -17.75 -32.09
N GLY A 103 0.63 -17.20 -31.26
CA GLY A 103 0.65 -15.82 -30.77
C GLY A 103 2.01 -15.35 -30.28
N VAL A 104 2.47 -14.26 -30.85
CA VAL A 104 3.53 -13.41 -30.30
C VAL A 104 3.10 -13.07 -28.87
N GLY A 105 3.88 -13.48 -27.86
CA GLY A 105 3.59 -13.16 -26.46
C GLY A 105 3.29 -11.68 -26.30
N GLU A 106 2.05 -11.35 -25.97
CA GLU A 106 1.59 -9.96 -25.94
C GLU A 106 2.47 -9.15 -24.98
N LYS A 107 3.05 -8.06 -25.49
CA LYS A 107 3.84 -7.15 -24.65
C LYS A 107 2.90 -6.53 -23.62
N ARG A 108 3.12 -6.81 -22.32
CA ARG A 108 2.32 -6.27 -21.19
C ARG A 108 2.03 -4.77 -21.33
N SER A 109 0.80 -4.32 -21.11
CA SER A 109 0.49 -2.89 -21.07
C SER A 109 1.15 -2.24 -19.86
N VAL A 110 1.80 -1.09 -20.04
CA VAL A 110 2.55 -0.36 -18.99
C VAL A 110 2.28 1.13 -19.09
N LEU A 111 2.07 1.78 -17.96
CA LEU A 111 2.00 3.24 -17.86
C LEU A 111 2.81 3.69 -16.64
N HIS A 112 3.80 4.56 -16.84
CA HIS A 112 4.54 5.23 -15.78
C HIS A 112 4.31 6.73 -15.90
N LEU A 113 3.95 7.34 -14.78
CA LEU A 113 3.53 8.73 -14.67
C LEU A 113 4.43 9.47 -13.70
N VAL A 114 4.70 10.72 -14.02
CA VAL A 114 5.51 11.65 -13.23
C VAL A 114 4.69 12.92 -12.99
N PRO A 115 4.94 13.65 -11.89
CA PRO A 115 4.19 14.85 -11.57
C PRO A 115 4.51 16.00 -12.53
N ILE A 116 3.52 16.84 -12.80
CA ILE A 116 3.68 18.13 -13.51
C ILE A 116 3.42 19.28 -12.54
N ASN A 117 2.35 19.14 -11.76
CA ASN A 117 1.87 20.18 -10.86
C ASN A 117 1.16 19.53 -9.66
N VAL A 118 0.94 20.32 -8.62
CA VAL A 118 0.23 19.95 -7.41
C VAL A 118 -0.80 21.03 -7.10
N THR A 119 -1.99 20.63 -6.68
CA THR A 119 -3.06 21.56 -6.29
C THR A 119 -3.65 21.18 -4.95
N SER A 120 -3.98 22.18 -4.15
CA SER A 120 -4.72 22.05 -2.90
C SER A 120 -5.79 23.12 -2.90
N LYS A 121 -7.07 22.76 -2.77
CA LYS A 121 -8.14 23.75 -2.62
C LYS A 121 -8.09 24.31 -1.20
N GLU A 122 -8.43 25.59 -1.03
CA GLU A 122 -8.36 26.27 0.28
C GLU A 122 -9.27 25.64 1.33
N ASP A 123 -10.45 25.17 0.93
CA ASP A 123 -11.45 24.55 1.81
C ASP A 123 -11.31 23.02 1.94
N SER A 124 -10.20 22.43 1.47
CA SER A 124 -9.99 20.98 1.52
C SER A 124 -8.66 20.61 2.16
N ASP A 125 -8.70 19.65 3.08
CA ASP A 125 -7.51 19.00 3.66
C ASP A 125 -6.88 17.97 2.70
N VAL A 126 -6.77 18.34 1.42
CA VAL A 126 -6.37 17.46 0.33
C VAL A 126 -5.43 18.20 -0.61
N THR A 127 -4.36 17.52 -0.96
CA THR A 127 -3.43 17.89 -2.02
C THR A 127 -3.42 16.79 -3.09
N GLU A 128 -3.61 17.18 -4.35
CA GLU A 128 -3.66 16.30 -5.52
C GLU A 128 -2.48 16.55 -6.44
N VAL A 129 -2.03 15.50 -7.14
CA VAL A 129 -0.90 15.55 -8.07
C VAL A 129 -1.43 15.44 -9.49
N MET A 130 -1.06 16.37 -10.36
CA MET A 130 -1.33 16.29 -11.79
C MET A 130 -0.25 15.46 -12.48
N TRP A 131 -0.67 14.48 -13.28
CA TRP A 131 0.21 13.45 -13.84
C TRP A 131 0.41 13.61 -15.35
N GLN A 132 1.65 13.36 -15.82
CA GLN A 132 1.94 13.12 -17.24
C GLN A 132 2.60 11.76 -17.47
N PRO A 133 2.36 11.13 -18.63
CA PRO A 133 3.08 9.93 -19.03
C PRO A 133 4.58 10.18 -19.28
N ALA A 134 5.43 9.46 -18.57
CA ALA A 134 6.87 9.35 -18.86
C ALA A 134 7.20 8.07 -19.65
N LEU A 135 6.42 7.00 -19.46
CA LEU A 135 6.48 5.77 -20.26
C LEU A 135 5.06 5.28 -20.52
N ARG A 136 4.75 4.94 -21.77
CA ARG A 136 3.47 4.35 -22.15
C ARG A 136 3.65 3.23 -23.16
N ARG A 137 3.04 2.08 -22.89
CA ARG A 137 2.92 0.94 -23.80
C ARG A 137 1.51 0.36 -23.68
N GLY A 138 0.79 0.24 -24.79
CA GLY A 138 -0.62 -0.16 -24.77
C GLY A 138 -1.59 1.02 -24.62
N ARG A 139 -2.90 0.72 -24.64
CA ARG A 139 -3.97 1.74 -24.64
C ARG A 139 -4.95 1.63 -23.46
N GLY A 140 -4.84 0.58 -22.64
CA GLY A 140 -5.79 0.30 -21.56
C GLY A 140 -5.83 1.27 -20.38
N LEU A 141 -4.91 2.24 -20.33
CA LEU A 141 -4.85 3.27 -19.29
C LEU A 141 -4.56 4.64 -19.91
N GLN A 142 -5.10 5.69 -19.30
CA GLN A 142 -4.89 7.08 -19.72
C GLN A 142 -4.87 8.02 -18.52
N ALA A 143 -3.82 8.83 -18.38
CA ALA A 143 -3.79 9.94 -17.44
C ALA A 143 -4.71 11.08 -17.94
N GLN A 144 -5.52 11.63 -17.05
CA GLN A 144 -6.46 12.73 -17.28
C GLN A 144 -6.30 13.75 -16.15
N GLY A 145 -5.24 14.57 -16.20
CA GLY A 145 -4.93 15.53 -15.16
C GLY A 145 -4.56 14.85 -13.83
N PHE A 146 -5.44 14.94 -12.84
CA PHE A 146 -5.23 14.40 -11.49
C PHE A 146 -5.57 12.91 -11.34
N VAL A 147 -6.26 12.34 -12.33
CA VAL A 147 -6.76 10.97 -12.29
C VAL A 147 -6.23 10.12 -13.43
N VAL A 148 -6.34 8.80 -13.30
CA VAL A 148 -6.04 7.83 -14.35
C VAL A 148 -7.30 7.03 -14.67
N ARG A 149 -7.73 7.08 -15.92
CA ARG A 149 -8.90 6.33 -16.41
C ARG A 149 -8.49 4.96 -16.94
N VAL A 150 -9.26 3.95 -16.57
CA VAL A 150 -9.09 2.56 -17.02
C VAL A 150 -10.00 2.29 -18.21
N TRP A 151 -9.40 1.91 -19.34
CA TRP A 151 -10.09 1.56 -20.57
C TRP A 151 -10.19 0.05 -20.78
N ASP A 152 -9.15 -0.70 -20.38
CA ASP A 152 -9.15 -2.16 -20.49
C ASP A 152 -9.23 -2.76 -19.09
N ALA A 153 -10.28 -3.55 -18.83
CA ALA A 153 -10.37 -4.31 -17.60
C ALA A 153 -9.21 -5.34 -17.48
N GLY A 154 -8.85 -5.69 -16.26
CA GLY A 154 -7.88 -6.73 -15.98
C GLY A 154 -7.17 -6.57 -14.63
N VAL A 155 -6.20 -7.44 -14.39
CA VAL A 155 -5.37 -7.39 -13.19
C VAL A 155 -4.15 -6.52 -13.45
N TYR A 156 -3.92 -5.53 -12.59
CA TYR A 156 -2.82 -4.59 -12.70
C TYR A 156 -1.98 -4.60 -11.43
N LEU A 157 -0.65 -4.58 -11.60
CA LEU A 157 0.27 -4.12 -10.56
C LEU A 157 0.26 -2.59 -10.57
N LEU A 158 -0.05 -2.01 -9.41
CA LEU A 158 -0.02 -0.57 -9.15
C LEU A 158 1.11 -0.27 -8.17
N TYR A 159 1.86 0.79 -8.41
CA TYR A 159 2.88 1.28 -7.49
C TYR A 159 2.90 2.81 -7.47
N SER A 160 3.14 3.39 -6.30
CA SER A 160 3.19 4.84 -6.12
C SER A 160 4.26 5.22 -5.12
N GLN A 161 5.03 6.26 -5.46
CA GLN A 161 5.95 6.93 -4.56
C GLN A 161 5.65 8.42 -4.50
N VAL A 162 5.74 9.01 -3.32
CA VAL A 162 5.78 10.46 -3.10
C VAL A 162 6.97 10.79 -2.21
N LEU A 163 7.77 11.77 -2.62
CA LEU A 163 8.87 12.31 -1.82
C LEU A 163 8.39 13.57 -1.10
N PHE A 164 8.27 13.49 0.22
CA PHE A 164 7.82 14.60 1.07
C PHE A 164 9.02 15.42 1.57
N HIS A 165 8.83 16.74 1.65
CA HIS A 165 9.67 17.68 2.37
C HIS A 165 8.79 18.55 3.28
N ASP A 166 8.25 17.93 4.33
CA ASP A 166 7.17 18.48 5.15
C ASP A 166 7.38 18.09 6.62
N VAL A 167 7.18 19.04 7.53
CA VAL A 167 7.36 18.85 8.98
C VAL A 167 6.10 18.33 9.69
N THR A 168 4.99 18.20 8.95
CA THR A 168 3.75 17.62 9.49
C THR A 168 4.04 16.22 10.02
N PHE A 169 3.66 15.95 11.28
CA PHE A 169 4.10 14.76 12.03
C PHE A 169 3.96 13.43 11.27
N THR A 170 2.93 13.32 10.43
CA THR A 170 2.75 12.22 9.48
C THR A 170 2.34 12.74 8.11
N MET A 171 3.05 12.23 7.11
CA MET A 171 2.75 12.41 5.69
C MET A 171 2.47 11.06 5.05
N GLY A 172 1.87 11.10 3.87
CA GLY A 172 1.47 9.89 3.18
C GLY A 172 0.55 10.14 2.01
N GLN A 173 0.21 9.06 1.32
CA GLN A 173 -0.72 9.10 0.21
C GLN A 173 -1.73 7.97 0.32
N VAL A 174 -2.89 8.21 -0.29
CA VAL A 174 -3.98 7.25 -0.44
C VAL A 174 -4.20 7.06 -1.93
N VAL A 175 -4.10 5.81 -2.38
CA VAL A 175 -4.46 5.45 -3.76
C VAL A 175 -5.84 4.81 -3.70
N SER A 176 -6.79 5.40 -4.44
CA SER A 176 -8.17 4.92 -4.47
C SER A 176 -8.65 4.72 -5.89
N ARG A 177 -9.64 3.83 -6.05
CA ARG A 177 -10.44 3.70 -7.25
C ARG A 177 -11.84 4.22 -7.00
N GLU A 178 -12.43 4.77 -8.03
CA GLU A 178 -13.84 5.10 -8.10
C GLU A 178 -14.45 4.44 -9.34
N GLY A 179 -15.51 3.66 -9.12
CA GLY A 179 -16.22 2.95 -10.16
C GLY A 179 -17.59 2.50 -9.65
N HIS A 180 -18.58 2.41 -10.54
CA HIS A 180 -19.94 1.97 -10.19
C HIS A 180 -20.58 2.77 -9.02
N GLY A 181 -20.26 4.06 -8.91
CA GLY A 181 -20.77 4.94 -7.85
C GLY A 181 -20.16 4.70 -6.46
N ARG A 182 -19.06 3.94 -6.36
CA ARG A 182 -18.38 3.66 -5.09
C ARG A 182 -16.90 3.97 -5.17
N GLN A 183 -16.39 4.60 -4.12
CA GLN A 183 -14.96 4.79 -3.91
C GLN A 183 -14.39 3.68 -3.01
N GLU A 184 -13.22 3.18 -3.36
CA GLU A 184 -12.50 2.15 -2.59
C GLU A 184 -11.01 2.49 -2.49
N THR A 185 -10.47 2.43 -1.28
CA THR A 185 -9.02 2.57 -1.06
C THR A 185 -8.31 1.28 -1.46
N LEU A 186 -7.36 1.37 -2.39
CA LEU A 186 -6.54 0.24 -2.82
C LEU A 186 -5.37 0.02 -1.86
N PHE A 187 -4.62 1.09 -1.56
CA PHE A 187 -3.54 1.05 -0.59
C PHE A 187 -3.22 2.45 -0.06
N ARG A 188 -2.49 2.49 1.05
CA ARG A 188 -1.98 3.71 1.69
C ARG A 188 -0.47 3.57 1.91
N CYS A 189 0.20 4.70 2.01
CA CYS A 189 1.54 4.79 2.56
C CYS A 189 1.55 5.89 3.61
N ILE A 190 2.18 5.65 4.76
CA ILE A 190 2.28 6.61 5.87
C ILE A 190 3.72 6.64 6.35
N ARG A 191 4.26 7.84 6.57
CA ARG A 191 5.59 8.09 7.11
C ARG A 191 5.53 9.16 8.20
N SER A 192 6.20 8.87 9.31
CA SER A 192 6.52 9.89 10.31
C SER A 192 7.57 10.85 9.75
N MET A 193 7.40 12.15 10.00
CA MET A 193 8.34 13.17 9.56
C MET A 193 9.13 13.75 10.74
N PRO A 194 10.43 14.04 10.58
CA PRO A 194 11.17 14.88 11.50
C PRO A 194 10.54 16.27 11.66
N SER A 195 10.63 16.84 12.86
CA SER A 195 10.17 18.21 13.14
C SER A 195 11.15 19.28 12.66
N ASP A 196 12.40 18.92 12.44
CA ASP A 196 13.45 19.81 11.90
C ASP A 196 13.26 19.98 10.38
N PRO A 197 12.93 21.19 9.88
CA PRO A 197 12.69 21.44 8.46
C PRO A 197 13.85 21.04 7.55
N ASP A 198 15.09 21.14 8.02
CA ASP A 198 16.28 20.81 7.22
C ASP A 198 16.49 19.30 7.06
N ARG A 199 15.77 18.50 7.87
CA ARG A 199 15.86 17.05 7.90
C ARG A 199 14.54 16.36 7.54
N ALA A 200 13.48 17.11 7.33
CA ALA A 200 12.13 16.60 7.14
C ALA A 200 11.88 16.00 5.74
N TYR A 201 12.74 15.09 5.30
CA TYR A 201 12.65 14.42 4.00
C TYR A 201 12.35 12.93 4.17
N ASN A 202 11.32 12.43 3.47
CA ASN A 202 11.04 11.00 3.40
C ASN A 202 10.33 10.64 2.09
N SER A 203 10.76 9.54 1.47
CA SER A 203 9.99 8.87 0.42
C SER A 203 8.97 7.91 1.02
N CYS A 204 7.75 7.94 0.51
CA CYS A 204 6.70 6.99 0.86
C CYS A 204 6.32 6.17 -0.37
N TYR A 205 6.77 4.90 -0.44
CA TYR A 205 6.45 3.96 -1.52
C TYR A 205 5.46 2.90 -1.04
N SER A 206 4.48 2.57 -1.86
CA SER A 206 3.59 1.41 -1.67
C SER A 206 3.10 0.87 -3.01
N ALA A 207 2.73 -0.40 -3.05
CA ALA A 207 2.30 -1.10 -4.25
C ALA A 207 1.36 -2.26 -3.93
N GLY A 208 0.59 -2.70 -4.93
CA GLY A 208 -0.30 -3.85 -4.81
C GLY A 208 -0.84 -4.31 -6.16
N VAL A 209 -1.52 -5.46 -6.16
CA VAL A 209 -2.12 -6.04 -7.35
C VAL A 209 -3.63 -5.97 -7.22
N PHE A 210 -4.31 -5.36 -8.18
CA PHE A 210 -5.74 -5.09 -8.13
C PHE A 210 -6.43 -5.43 -9.44
N HIS A 211 -7.64 -5.96 -9.36
CA HIS A 211 -8.50 -6.13 -10.53
C HIS A 211 -9.23 -4.81 -10.80
N LEU A 212 -8.94 -4.16 -11.93
CA LEU A 212 -9.55 -2.90 -12.34
C LEU A 212 -10.58 -3.16 -13.45
N HIS A 213 -11.70 -2.43 -13.40
CA HIS A 213 -12.76 -2.52 -14.39
C HIS A 213 -12.66 -1.38 -15.40
N GLN A 214 -13.21 -1.62 -16.59
CA GLN A 214 -13.36 -0.55 -17.58
C GLN A 214 -14.25 0.56 -17.02
N GLY A 215 -13.82 1.81 -17.16
CA GLY A 215 -14.51 2.98 -16.64
C GLY A 215 -14.06 3.40 -15.24
N ASP A 216 -13.32 2.55 -14.51
CA ASP A 216 -12.75 2.93 -13.22
C ASP A 216 -11.83 4.15 -13.37
N THR A 217 -11.87 5.02 -12.37
CA THR A 217 -11.02 6.21 -12.24
C THR A 217 -10.15 6.05 -11.00
N LEU A 218 -8.83 6.18 -11.17
CA LEU A 218 -7.87 6.10 -10.07
C LEU A 218 -7.35 7.47 -9.69
N SER A 219 -7.22 7.71 -8.39
CA SER A 219 -6.69 8.95 -7.83
C SER A 219 -5.61 8.66 -6.79
N VAL A 220 -4.66 9.59 -6.67
CA VAL A 220 -3.65 9.62 -5.62
C VAL A 220 -3.83 10.92 -4.85
N ILE A 221 -4.21 10.80 -3.58
CA ILE A 221 -4.51 11.93 -2.71
C ILE A 221 -3.52 11.95 -1.55
N ILE A 222 -2.96 13.13 -1.28
CA ILE A 222 -2.25 13.42 -0.04
C ILE A 222 -3.26 14.08 0.92
N PRO A 223 -3.65 13.43 2.04
CA PRO A 223 -4.70 13.92 2.93
C PRO A 223 -4.18 15.01 3.89
N ARG A 224 -3.60 16.06 3.31
CA ARG A 224 -3.12 17.28 3.96
C ARG A 224 -3.32 18.45 3.00
N ALA A 225 -3.84 19.57 3.47
CA ALA A 225 -3.83 20.80 2.69
C ALA A 225 -2.38 21.30 2.49
N LYS A 226 -2.10 21.86 1.31
CA LYS A 226 -0.83 22.50 0.95
C LYS A 226 0.41 21.64 1.27
N ALA A 227 0.30 20.33 1.04
CA ALA A 227 1.37 19.38 1.33
C ALA A 227 2.65 19.70 0.56
N LYS A 228 3.80 19.68 1.23
CA LYS A 228 5.10 19.92 0.59
C LYS A 228 5.70 18.60 0.09
N LEU A 229 5.74 18.45 -1.22
CA LEU A 229 6.28 17.27 -1.90
C LEU A 229 7.11 17.66 -3.12
N SER A 230 8.07 16.81 -3.49
CA SER A 230 8.93 17.01 -4.65
C SER A 230 8.24 16.65 -5.96
N LEU A 231 8.38 17.52 -6.96
CA LEU A 231 7.97 17.27 -8.35
C LEU A 231 9.05 16.56 -9.17
N ALA A 232 10.16 16.14 -8.55
CA ALA A 232 11.21 15.42 -9.24
C ALA A 232 10.68 14.05 -9.76
N PRO A 233 10.83 13.73 -11.06
CA PRO A 233 10.29 12.50 -11.66
C PRO A 233 10.76 11.18 -11.01
N HIS A 234 11.95 11.19 -10.39
CA HIS A 234 12.51 10.04 -9.69
C HIS A 234 12.14 10.00 -8.20
N GLY A 235 11.65 11.10 -7.64
CA GLY A 235 11.21 11.19 -6.25
C GLY A 235 9.72 10.87 -6.09
N THR A 236 8.89 11.37 -7.00
CA THR A 236 7.44 11.20 -6.99
C THR A 236 6.99 10.62 -8.34
N PHE A 237 6.27 9.50 -8.31
CA PHE A 237 5.78 8.82 -9.51
C PHE A 237 4.62 7.86 -9.19
N LEU A 238 3.88 7.50 -10.23
CA LEU A 238 2.78 6.54 -10.19
C LEU A 238 2.90 5.61 -11.40
N GLY A 239 2.68 4.31 -11.22
CA GLY A 239 2.75 3.42 -12.36
C GLY A 239 1.91 2.16 -12.27
N PHE A 240 1.76 1.55 -13.45
CA PHE A 240 0.82 0.48 -13.74
C PHE A 240 1.44 -0.53 -14.69
N VAL A 241 1.24 -1.81 -14.41
CA VAL A 241 1.59 -2.91 -15.32
C VAL A 241 0.42 -3.88 -15.37
N LYS A 242 -0.15 -4.10 -16.56
CA LYS A 242 -1.16 -5.15 -16.78
C LYS A 242 -0.47 -6.51 -16.73
N LEU A 243 -0.99 -7.43 -15.90
CA LEU A 243 -0.40 -8.73 -15.63
C LEU A 243 -0.85 -9.80 -16.62
#